data_AF-A0A7Y7NA23-F1
#
_entry.id   AF-A0A7Y7NA23-F1
#
_cell.length_a   1.000
_cell.length_b   1.000
_cell.length_c   1.000
_cell.angle_alpha   90.00
_cell.angle_beta   90.00
_cell.angle_gamma   90.00
#
_symmetry.space_group_name_H-M   'P 1'
#
loop_
_entity.id
_entity.type
_entity.pdbx_description
1 polymer ?
#
loop_
_entity_poly.entity_id
_entity_poly.type
_entity_poly.pdbx_seq_one_letter_code
_entity_poly.pdbx_strand_id
1 'polypeptide(L)'
;MDRLDNPPPSTLLTQTDPADMKQTGMLLDEEKRFYSGIIQNAAAPLFVINSFHNIVFWNNALAKMTGISSFQMKGTKLHWSPFYPAQRPLLADLVIDHNLSEAEQLYSGQELTQHAEGALKAEG
;
A
#
# COMPACT_ATOMS: atom_id res chain seq x y z
N MET A 1 -30.51 -37.01 -46.94
CA MET A 1 -29.19 -36.34 -47.04
C MET A 1 -29.18 -35.29 -45.95
N ASP A 2 -29.13 -35.74 -44.70
CA ASP A 2 -29.26 -34.89 -43.50
C ASP A 2 -27.92 -34.20 -43.22
N ARG A 3 -27.96 -32.87 -43.10
CA ARG A 3 -26.85 -32.10 -42.56
C ARG A 3 -26.91 -32.20 -41.04
N LEU A 4 -25.84 -32.71 -40.44
CA LEU A 4 -25.60 -32.68 -38.99
C LEU A 4 -25.65 -31.24 -38.49
N ASP A 5 -26.62 -30.94 -37.63
CA ASP A 5 -26.55 -29.80 -36.72
C ASP A 5 -25.51 -30.12 -35.64
N ASN A 6 -24.39 -29.41 -35.68
CA ASN A 6 -23.35 -29.46 -34.66
C ASN A 6 -23.78 -28.53 -33.49
N PRO A 7 -23.98 -29.02 -32.26
CA PRO A 7 -24.34 -28.15 -31.15
C PRO A 7 -23.17 -27.20 -30.80
N PRO A 8 -23.44 -25.98 -30.31
CA PRO A 8 -22.38 -25.06 -29.90
C PRO A 8 -21.57 -25.68 -28.75
N PRO A 9 -20.25 -25.41 -28.66
CA PRO A 9 -19.42 -25.95 -27.60
C PRO A 9 -19.97 -25.49 -26.24
N SER A 10 -20.35 -26.47 -25.42
CA SER A 10 -20.80 -26.24 -24.04
C SER A 10 -19.79 -25.34 -23.33
N THR A 11 -20.27 -24.19 -22.86
CA THR A 11 -19.57 -23.32 -21.94
C THR A 11 -19.08 -24.18 -20.77
N LEU A 12 -17.77 -24.41 -20.69
CA LEU A 12 -17.09 -24.91 -19.51
C LEU A 12 -17.33 -23.88 -18.39
N LEU A 13 -18.43 -24.06 -17.66
CA LEU A 13 -18.59 -23.48 -16.34
C LEU A 13 -17.51 -24.13 -15.49
N THR A 14 -16.37 -23.46 -15.34
CA THR A 14 -15.40 -23.75 -14.29
C THR A 14 -16.11 -23.56 -12.96
N GLN A 15 -16.76 -24.62 -12.47
CA GLN A 15 -17.16 -24.69 -11.07
C GLN A 15 -15.85 -24.61 -10.28
N THR A 16 -15.57 -23.44 -9.74
CA THR A 16 -14.45 -23.25 -8.82
C THR A 16 -14.86 -23.96 -7.53
N ASP A 17 -14.10 -24.99 -7.12
CA ASP A 17 -14.45 -25.76 -5.94
C ASP A 17 -14.46 -24.86 -4.70
N PRO A 18 -15.49 -24.93 -3.84
CA PRO A 18 -15.59 -24.07 -2.66
C PRO A 18 -14.47 -24.33 -1.64
N ALA A 19 -13.81 -25.50 -1.70
CA ALA A 19 -12.61 -25.80 -0.93
C ALA A 19 -11.40 -24.97 -1.41
N ASP A 20 -11.25 -24.80 -2.73
CA ASP A 20 -10.15 -24.04 -3.33
C ASP A 20 -10.26 -22.55 -2.99
N MET A 21 -11.47 -21.98 -3.02
CA MET A 21 -11.71 -20.59 -2.65
C MET A 21 -11.37 -20.33 -1.17
N LYS A 22 -11.75 -21.24 -0.27
CA LYS A 22 -11.42 -21.15 1.15
C LYS A 22 -9.92 -21.25 1.37
N GLN A 23 -9.25 -22.20 0.72
CA GLN A 23 -7.80 -22.38 0.85
C GLN A 23 -7.02 -21.17 0.31
N THR A 24 -7.45 -20.62 -0.82
CA THR A 24 -6.90 -19.38 -1.39
C THR A 24 -7.08 -18.20 -0.44
N GLY A 25 -8.26 -18.05 0.18
CA GLY A 25 -8.50 -17.01 1.18
C GLY A 25 -7.61 -17.15 2.41
N MET A 26 -7.43 -18.36 2.92
CA MET A 26 -6.56 -18.63 4.09
C MET A 26 -5.09 -18.29 3.81
N LEU A 27 -4.57 -18.67 2.65
CA LEU A 27 -3.20 -18.36 2.24
C LEU A 27 -2.97 -16.84 2.12
N LEU A 28 -3.92 -16.13 1.50
CA LEU A 28 -3.86 -14.67 1.39
C LEU A 28 -3.92 -13.98 2.75
N ASP A 29 -4.71 -14.50 3.68
CA ASP A 29 -4.80 -13.95 5.03
C ASP A 29 -3.54 -14.21 5.85
N GLU A 30 -2.91 -15.37 5.70
CA GLU A 30 -1.63 -15.70 6.31
C GLU A 30 -0.52 -14.79 5.79
N GLU A 31 -0.43 -14.62 4.47
CA GLU A 31 0.55 -13.73 3.85
C GLU A 31 0.35 -12.26 4.29
N LYS A 32 -0.89 -11.77 4.33
CA LYS A 32 -1.21 -10.42 4.84
C LYS A 32 -0.80 -10.26 6.30
N ARG A 33 -1.04 -11.27 7.14
CA ARG A 33 -0.64 -11.24 8.56
C ARG A 33 0.88 -11.17 8.69
N PHE A 34 1.60 -11.92 7.87
CA PHE A 34 3.06 -11.92 7.86
C PHE A 34 3.62 -10.53 7.52
N TYR A 35 3.23 -9.93 6.38
CA TYR A 35 3.70 -8.60 6.00
C TYR A 35 3.28 -7.50 6.99
N SER A 36 2.04 -7.56 7.48
CA SER A 36 1.57 -6.66 8.53
C SER A 36 2.43 -6.78 9.78
N GLY A 37 2.77 -8.00 10.18
CA GLY A 37 3.67 -8.28 11.30
C GLY A 37 5.05 -7.64 11.12
N ILE A 38 5.64 -7.74 9.93
CA ILE A 38 6.94 -7.13 9.63
C ILE A 38 6.88 -5.61 9.77
N ILE A 39 5.91 -4.96 9.12
CA ILE A 39 5.80 -3.49 9.11
C ILE A 39 5.51 -2.98 10.53
N GLN A 40 4.59 -3.64 11.26
CA GLN A 40 4.19 -3.23 12.60
C GLN A 40 5.30 -3.35 13.64
N ASN A 41 6.20 -4.33 13.49
CA ASN A 41 7.28 -4.58 14.44
C ASN A 41 8.64 -4.01 13.99
N ALA A 42 8.70 -3.34 12.83
CA ALA A 42 9.89 -2.62 12.42
C ALA A 42 10.27 -1.55 13.46
N ALA A 43 11.55 -1.51 13.84
CA ALA A 43 12.06 -0.57 14.84
C ALA A 43 12.05 0.89 14.35
N ALA A 44 12.14 1.09 13.03
CA ALA A 44 12.07 2.41 12.41
C ALA A 44 10.62 2.95 12.41
N PRO A 45 10.40 4.25 12.64
CA PRO A 45 9.10 4.89 12.41
C PRO A 45 8.72 4.78 10.93
N LEU A 46 7.60 4.12 10.62
CA LEU A 46 7.14 3.88 9.26
C LEU A 46 5.63 4.06 9.14
N PHE A 47 5.21 4.70 8.05
CA PHE A 47 3.84 4.63 7.57
C PHE A 47 3.83 4.22 6.10
N VAL A 48 2.70 3.71 5.63
CA VAL A 48 2.48 3.35 4.23
C VAL A 48 1.13 3.92 3.82
N ILE A 49 1.09 4.53 2.64
CA ILE A 49 -0.13 5.03 2.00
C ILE A 49 -0.43 4.23 0.72
N ASN A 50 -1.71 4.14 0.35
CA ASN A 50 -2.11 3.62 -0.95
C ASN A 50 -2.15 4.73 -2.01
N SER A 51 -2.47 4.37 -3.26
CA SER A 51 -2.59 5.30 -4.39
C SER A 51 -3.67 6.38 -4.22
N PHE A 52 -4.55 6.26 -3.22
CA PHE A 52 -5.52 7.29 -2.86
C PHE A 52 -5.05 8.18 -1.71
N HIS A 53 -3.77 8.06 -1.31
CA HIS A 53 -3.12 8.75 -0.19
C HIS A 53 -3.69 8.38 1.19
N ASN A 54 -4.41 7.25 1.28
CA ASN A 54 -4.94 6.79 2.56
C ASN A 54 -3.90 5.93 3.26
N ILE A 55 -3.71 6.18 4.56
CA ILE A 55 -2.79 5.41 5.41
C ILE A 55 -3.29 3.96 5.52
N VAL A 56 -2.49 3.01 5.04
CA VAL A 56 -2.74 1.56 5.20
C VAL A 56 -1.95 0.98 6.36
N PHE A 57 -0.75 1.51 6.64
CA PHE A 57 0.03 1.17 7.82
C PHE A 57 0.47 2.43 8.56
N TRP A 58 0.31 2.39 9.87
CA TRP A 58 0.90 3.32 10.83
C TRP A 58 1.52 2.43 11.91
N ASN A 59 2.84 2.28 11.90
CA ASN A 59 3.49 1.24 12.68
C ASN A 59 3.67 1.62 14.16
N ASN A 60 4.01 0.65 15.00
CA ASN A 60 4.12 0.85 16.44
C ASN A 60 5.22 1.85 16.82
N ALA A 61 6.36 1.82 16.13
CA ALA A 61 7.45 2.77 16.35
C ALA A 61 7.01 4.21 16.08
N LEU A 62 6.32 4.45 14.95
CA LEU A 62 5.80 5.76 14.58
C LEU A 62 4.70 6.22 15.54
N ALA A 63 3.77 5.34 15.91
CA ALA A 63 2.72 5.64 16.87
C ALA A 63 3.29 6.06 18.24
N LYS A 64 4.35 5.39 18.69
CA LYS A 64 5.05 5.73 19.92
C LYS A 64 5.79 7.06 19.82
N MET A 65 6.42 7.33 18.67
CA MET A 65 7.17 8.55 18.43
C MET A 65 6.27 9.79 18.36
N THR A 66 5.14 9.70 17.67
CA THR A 66 4.21 10.83 17.49
C THR A 66 3.17 10.94 18.60
N GLY A 67 2.96 9.88 19.38
CA GLY A 67 1.86 9.79 20.35
C GLY A 67 0.49 9.55 19.72
N ILE A 68 0.40 9.31 18.41
CA ILE A 68 -0.86 9.13 17.69
C ILE A 68 -1.04 7.67 17.30
N SER A 69 -2.18 7.08 17.67
CA SER A 69 -2.43 5.66 17.46
C SER A 69 -2.79 5.30 16.02
N SER A 70 -2.47 4.07 15.62
CA SER A 70 -2.85 3.52 14.31
C SER A 70 -4.37 3.56 14.06
N PHE A 71 -5.17 3.41 15.12
CA PHE A 71 -6.63 3.50 15.05
C PHE A 71 -7.12 4.87 14.58
N GLN A 72 -6.44 5.96 14.98
CA GLN A 72 -6.79 7.32 14.57
C GLN A 72 -6.34 7.62 13.13
N MET A 73 -5.24 7.02 12.69
CA MET A 73 -4.58 7.39 11.43
C MET A 73 -5.02 6.52 10.25
N LYS A 74 -5.25 5.23 10.45
CA LYS A 74 -5.52 4.29 9.35
C LYS A 74 -6.79 4.68 8.59
N GLY A 75 -6.71 4.68 7.26
CA GLY A 75 -7.78 5.10 6.36
C GLY A 75 -7.89 6.61 6.15
N THR A 76 -7.13 7.42 6.89
CA THR A 76 -7.11 8.89 6.71
C THR A 76 -6.00 9.32 5.75
N LYS A 77 -6.02 10.61 5.37
CA LYS A 77 -4.95 11.31 4.62
C LYS A 77 -4.16 12.28 5.51
N LEU A 78 -4.12 12.01 6.82
CA LEU A 78 -3.59 12.93 7.83
C LEU A 78 -2.12 12.67 8.19
N HIS A 79 -1.39 11.90 7.39
CA HIS A 79 0.01 11.51 7.64
C HIS A 79 0.96 12.71 7.78
N TRP A 80 0.62 13.87 7.23
CA TRP A 80 1.37 15.12 7.38
C TRP A 80 1.26 15.75 8.78
N SER A 81 0.15 15.50 9.48
CA SER A 81 -0.23 16.26 10.68
C SER A 81 0.72 16.15 11.89
N PRO A 82 1.47 15.06 12.10
CA PRO A 82 2.46 15.02 13.18
C PRO A 82 3.71 15.87 12.89
N PHE A 83 3.95 16.20 11.62
CA PHE A 83 5.20 16.82 11.16
C PHE A 83 5.03 18.30 10.83
N TYR A 84 3.82 18.74 10.49
CA TYR A 84 3.55 20.10 10.04
C TYR A 84 2.27 20.69 10.66
N PRO A 85 2.23 22.00 10.95
CA PRO A 85 1.07 22.65 11.57
C PRO A 85 -0.11 22.86 10.60
N ALA A 86 0.12 22.71 9.29
CA ALA A 86 -0.87 22.86 8.24
C ALA A 86 -0.69 21.79 7.17
N GLN A 87 -1.76 21.52 6.42
CA GLN A 87 -1.77 20.46 5.41
C GLN A 87 -0.69 20.70 4.36
N ARG A 88 0.19 19.70 4.19
CA ARG A 88 1.30 19.72 3.25
C ARG A 88 1.53 18.31 2.69
N PRO A 89 1.72 18.13 1.36
CA PRO A 89 2.07 16.83 0.81
C PRO A 89 3.44 16.37 1.34
N LEU A 90 3.50 15.11 1.77
CA LEU A 90 4.76 14.44 2.08
C LEU A 90 5.41 13.91 0.80
N LEU A 91 6.70 13.60 0.86
CA LEU A 91 7.41 13.03 -0.29
C LEU A 91 6.69 11.80 -0.87
N ALA A 92 6.13 10.96 0.00
CA ALA A 92 5.35 9.79 -0.43
C ALA A 92 4.14 10.15 -1.30
N ASP A 93 3.47 11.28 -1.03
CA ASP A 93 2.36 11.76 -1.86
C ASP A 93 2.85 12.17 -3.24
N LEU A 94 3.92 12.95 -3.29
CA LEU A 94 4.47 13.50 -4.53
C LEU A 94 5.03 12.40 -5.45
N VAL A 95 5.57 11.32 -4.87
CA VAL A 95 5.98 10.12 -5.60
C VAL A 95 4.78 9.43 -6.25
N ILE A 96 3.66 9.27 -5.53
CA ILE A 96 2.43 8.67 -6.05
C ILE A 96 1.83 9.53 -7.17
N ASP A 97 1.84 10.85 -7.00
CA ASP A 97 1.31 11.80 -7.97
C ASP A 97 2.24 12.04 -9.17
N HIS A 98 3.42 11.41 -9.20
CA HIS A 98 4.47 11.65 -10.19
C HIS A 98 4.86 13.14 -10.34
N ASN A 99 4.74 13.92 -9.25
CA ASN A 99 5.00 15.35 -9.24
C ASN A 99 6.42 15.66 -8.73
N LEU A 100 7.42 15.34 -9.56
CA LEU A 100 8.84 15.50 -9.20
C LEU A 100 9.24 16.98 -9.05
N SER A 101 8.61 17.89 -9.79
CA SER A 101 8.90 19.33 -9.71
C SER A 101 8.54 19.90 -8.33
N GLU A 102 7.36 19.57 -7.81
CA GLU A 102 6.96 19.99 -6.46
C GLU A 102 7.80 19.27 -5.39
N ALA A 103 8.17 18.01 -5.63
CA ALA A 103 9.08 17.30 -4.74
C ALA A 103 10.43 18.01 -4.63
N GLU A 104 11.02 18.46 -5.75
CA GLU A 104 12.29 19.21 -5.75
C GLU A 104 12.20 20.53 -4.98
N GLN A 105 11.05 21.20 -5.04
CA GLN A 105 10.81 22.46 -4.32
C GLN A 105 10.62 22.24 -2.82
N LEU A 106 9.84 21.23 -2.42
CA LEU A 106 9.48 20.99 -1.02
C LEU A 106 10.54 20.21 -0.26
N TYR A 107 11.32 19.39 -0.95
CA TYR A 107 12.32 18.49 -0.38
C TYR A 107 13.65 18.69 -1.11
N SER A 108 14.22 19.90 -1.05
CA SER A 108 15.52 20.17 -1.68
C SER A 108 16.60 19.21 -1.18
N GLY A 109 17.26 18.47 -2.07
CA GLY A 109 18.24 17.44 -1.69
C GLY A 109 17.66 16.01 -1.58
N GLN A 110 16.55 15.73 -2.26
CA GLN A 110 16.13 14.33 -2.45
C GLN A 110 17.15 13.58 -3.29
N GLU A 111 17.45 12.36 -2.88
CA GLU A 111 18.32 11.47 -3.64
C GLU A 111 17.57 10.17 -3.94
N LEU A 112 17.84 9.61 -5.13
CA LEU A 112 17.52 8.22 -5.39
C LEU A 112 18.28 7.37 -4.38
N THR A 113 17.56 6.55 -3.63
CA THR A 113 18.21 5.69 -2.65
C THR A 113 18.84 4.47 -3.33
N GLN A 114 20.00 4.05 -2.85
CA GLN A 114 20.62 2.78 -3.25
C GLN A 114 19.88 1.55 -2.70
N HIS A 115 18.91 1.76 -1.79
CA HIS A 115 18.24 0.67 -1.07
C HIS A 115 17.06 0.07 -1.84
N ALA A 116 16.50 0.78 -2.83
CA ALA A 116 15.45 0.27 -3.71
C ALA A 116 15.39 1.08 -5.02
N GLU A 117 15.26 0.39 -6.15
CA GLU A 117 15.17 1.01 -7.47
C GLU A 117 13.93 1.92 -7.57
N GLY A 118 14.14 3.17 -8.00
CA GLY A 118 13.06 4.17 -8.14
C GLY A 118 12.57 4.77 -6.81
N ALA A 119 13.12 4.39 -5.66
CA ALA A 119 12.75 4.99 -4.39
C ALA A 119 13.50 6.30 -4.16
N LEU A 120 12.77 7.31 -3.65
CA LEU A 120 13.32 8.60 -3.26
C LEU A 120 13.44 8.68 -1.73
N LYS A 121 14.51 9.34 -1.28
CA LYS A 121 14.72 9.74 0.12
C LYS A 121 14.89 11.25 0.16
N ALA A 122 14.28 11.91 1.14
CA ALA A 122 14.58 13.30 1.48
C ALA A 122 14.78 13.45 3.00
N GLU A 123 15.87 14.15 3.36
CA GLU A 123 16.30 14.46 4.73
C GLU A 123 16.44 13.25 5.68
N GLY A 124 17.10 13.43 6.84
CA GLY A 124 17.42 12.39 7.81
C GLY A 124 17.69 12.94 9.20
#